data_AF-A0A3N5UF88-F1
#
_entry.id   AF-A0A3N5UF88-F1
#
_cell.length_a   1.000
_cell.length_b   1.000
_cell.length_c   1.000
_cell.angle_alpha   90.00
_cell.angle_beta   90.00
_cell.angle_gamma   90.00
#
_symmetry.space_group_name_H-M   'P 1'
#
loop_
_entity.id
_entity.type
_entity.pdbx_description
1 polymer ?
#
loop_
_entity_poly.entity_id
_entity_poly.type
_entity_poly.pdbx_seq_one_letter_code
_entity_poly.pdbx_strand_id
1 'polypeptide(L)'
;MMSIRRFASLFVLLCLVIPVIGVARVSAQSGTEPNTPIEHFIVVMQENHTFDNYFGTYPGANGIPEGVCLPTSLEKEGNASCVAPFEITNHPISDLSHSDPTFAGQYQDGQMNGFVDTLNKINQDGVLSMGYYNDTHIPFYWNLADEYVLFDNYFSSAHTGSITNRMFWVSGGPGGETNRIPEGGFGDIPTIFDSLQERGISWKFYIKDYDPSLNYRRLTELDYLHPQVQWMPLLSMDRFLDDPELSSRIVDLDEYYTDLENGTLPAVSYVLLLGATEHPISDLSLGERATRTM
;
A
#
# COMPACT_ATOMS: atom_id res chain seq x y z
N MET A 1 -85.12 8.19 -66.50
CA MET A 1 -84.52 9.32 -65.77
C MET A 1 -83.96 8.77 -64.46
N MET A 2 -82.64 8.89 -64.24
CA MET A 2 -81.82 8.67 -63.00
C MET A 2 -82.41 7.78 -61.88
N SER A 3 -81.77 6.77 -61.29
CA SER A 3 -80.35 6.47 -61.07
C SER A 3 -80.28 5.06 -60.47
N ILE A 4 -79.39 4.19 -60.98
CA ILE A 4 -79.20 2.81 -60.49
C ILE A 4 -78.12 2.82 -59.41
N ARG A 5 -78.51 2.40 -58.20
CA ARG A 5 -77.63 2.21 -57.03
C ARG A 5 -76.60 1.12 -57.31
N ARG A 6 -75.31 1.41 -57.05
CA ARG A 6 -74.24 0.40 -57.05
C ARG A 6 -73.81 0.06 -55.62
N PHE A 7 -73.70 -1.25 -55.38
CA PHE A 7 -73.20 -1.91 -54.18
C PHE A 7 -71.72 -1.59 -53.95
N ALA A 8 -71.33 -1.43 -52.68
CA ALA A 8 -69.93 -1.44 -52.25
C ALA A 8 -69.71 -2.64 -51.32
N SER A 9 -68.79 -3.52 -51.71
CA SER A 9 -68.39 -4.73 -51.00
C SER A 9 -67.49 -4.40 -49.81
N LEU A 10 -67.76 -5.02 -48.67
CA LEU A 10 -66.94 -4.94 -47.46
C LEU A 10 -65.69 -5.83 -47.62
N PHE A 11 -64.50 -5.24 -47.55
CA PHE A 11 -63.24 -5.97 -47.35
C PHE A 11 -62.86 -5.86 -45.87
N VAL A 12 -62.80 -7.00 -45.17
CA VAL A 12 -62.29 -7.07 -43.79
C VAL A 12 -60.77 -7.23 -43.86
N LEU A 13 -60.04 -6.21 -43.39
CA LEU A 13 -58.59 -6.28 -43.23
C LEU A 13 -58.28 -6.84 -41.83
N LEU A 14 -57.70 -8.03 -41.75
CA LEU A 14 -57.25 -8.66 -40.52
C LEU A 14 -55.86 -8.11 -40.15
N CYS A 15 -55.78 -7.20 -39.18
CA CYS A 15 -54.50 -6.70 -38.67
C CYS A 15 -53.87 -7.72 -37.72
N LEU A 16 -52.79 -8.38 -38.16
CA LEU A 16 -51.89 -9.14 -37.31
C LEU A 16 -51.07 -8.18 -36.43
N VAL A 17 -51.37 -8.14 -35.13
CA VAL A 17 -50.55 -7.44 -34.14
C VAL A 17 -49.41 -8.36 -33.74
N ILE A 18 -48.20 -8.06 -34.22
CA ILE A 18 -46.98 -8.73 -33.76
C ILE A 18 -46.53 -7.99 -32.48
N PRO A 19 -46.40 -8.65 -31.32
CA PRO A 19 -45.89 -8.00 -30.13
C PRO A 19 -44.38 -7.81 -30.32
N VAL A 20 -43.95 -6.57 -30.54
CA VAL A 20 -42.55 -6.19 -30.39
C VAL A 20 -42.27 -6.20 -28.89
N ILE A 21 -41.70 -7.30 -28.39
CA ILE A 21 -41.12 -7.33 -27.05
C ILE A 21 -39.91 -6.38 -27.10
N GLY A 22 -40.13 -5.15 -26.66
CA GLY A 22 -39.04 -4.22 -26.39
C GLY A 22 -38.19 -4.82 -25.30
N VAL A 23 -37.06 -5.41 -25.66
CA VAL A 23 -35.99 -5.67 -24.71
C VAL A 23 -35.53 -4.29 -24.26
N ALA A 24 -36.00 -3.85 -23.08
CA ALA A 24 -35.41 -2.72 -22.41
C ALA A 24 -33.93 -3.07 -22.23
N ARG A 25 -33.06 -2.41 -23.02
CA ARG A 25 -31.65 -2.35 -22.68
C ARG A 25 -31.62 -1.64 -21.34
N VAL A 26 -31.42 -2.40 -20.27
CA VAL A 26 -30.86 -1.86 -19.05
C VAL A 26 -29.51 -1.31 -19.50
N SER A 27 -29.45 0.00 -19.70
CA SER A 27 -28.18 0.70 -19.73
C SER A 27 -27.59 0.45 -18.36
N ALA A 28 -26.64 -0.47 -18.25
CA ALA A 28 -25.74 -0.48 -17.12
C ALA A 28 -25.11 0.90 -17.13
N GLN A 29 -25.47 1.74 -16.16
CA GLN A 29 -24.78 2.99 -15.93
C GLN A 29 -23.43 2.59 -15.34
N SER A 30 -22.48 2.28 -16.22
CA SER A 30 -21.08 2.03 -15.89
C SER A 30 -20.47 3.37 -15.51
N GLY A 31 -20.60 3.75 -14.24
CA GLY A 31 -19.87 4.89 -13.72
C GLY A 31 -18.41 4.50 -13.51
N THR A 32 -17.57 4.66 -14.53
CA THR A 32 -16.11 4.76 -14.38
C THR A 32 -15.70 6.10 -13.74
N GLU A 33 -16.66 7.03 -13.64
CA GLU A 33 -16.47 8.34 -13.03
C GLU A 33 -16.39 8.23 -11.50
N PRO A 34 -15.44 8.95 -10.85
CA PRO A 34 -15.32 8.98 -9.41
C PRO A 34 -16.57 9.59 -8.76
N ASN A 35 -16.94 9.08 -7.59
CA ASN A 35 -18.03 9.62 -6.77
C ASN A 35 -17.57 10.74 -5.82
N THR A 36 -16.31 11.14 -5.92
CA THR A 36 -15.69 12.27 -5.23
C THR A 36 -14.99 13.16 -6.26
N PRO A 37 -14.55 14.38 -5.89
CA PRO A 37 -13.72 15.20 -6.77
C PRO A 37 -12.31 14.66 -7.05
N ILE A 38 -11.92 13.52 -6.47
CA ILE A 38 -10.59 12.93 -6.64
C ILE A 38 -10.55 12.16 -7.96
N GLU A 39 -9.82 12.69 -8.94
CA GLU A 39 -9.60 12.05 -10.25
C GLU A 39 -8.33 11.17 -10.26
N HIS A 40 -7.33 11.52 -9.45
CA HIS A 40 -6.07 10.78 -9.31
C HIS A 40 -5.82 10.41 -7.85
N PHE A 41 -5.62 9.12 -7.60
CA PHE A 41 -5.25 8.58 -6.29
C PHE A 41 -3.83 8.03 -6.35
N ILE A 42 -2.90 8.69 -5.66
CA ILE A 42 -1.47 8.35 -5.65
C ILE A 42 -1.13 7.76 -4.27
N VAL A 43 -0.53 6.57 -4.26
CA VAL A 43 -0.14 5.87 -3.03
C VAL A 43 1.36 5.69 -3.01
N VAL A 44 2.02 6.32 -2.03
CA VAL A 44 3.44 6.16 -1.73
C VAL A 44 3.55 5.38 -0.42
N MET A 45 4.35 4.31 -0.40
CA MET A 45 4.54 3.50 0.80
C MET A 45 6.01 3.39 1.17
N GLN A 46 6.36 4.02 2.29
CA GLN A 46 7.65 3.94 2.97
C GLN A 46 7.80 2.63 3.77
N GLU A 47 8.92 2.45 4.47
CA GLU A 47 9.26 1.24 5.22
C GLU A 47 9.64 1.54 6.68
N ASN A 48 9.30 0.62 7.57
CA ASN A 48 9.95 0.34 8.86
C ASN A 48 10.03 1.47 9.91
N HIS A 49 9.11 2.42 9.90
CA HIS A 49 8.92 3.39 10.98
C HIS A 49 7.53 3.26 11.60
N THR A 50 7.47 3.15 12.94
CA THR A 50 6.20 3.15 13.68
C THR A 50 5.64 4.56 13.78
N PHE A 51 4.34 4.68 14.07
CA PHE A 51 3.72 5.99 14.33
C PHE A 51 4.47 6.74 15.43
N ASP A 52 4.73 6.09 16.57
CA ASP A 52 5.43 6.72 17.69
C ASP A 52 6.88 7.12 17.37
N ASN A 53 7.52 6.43 16.42
CA ASN A 53 8.87 6.80 16.01
C ASN A 53 8.91 8.11 15.20
N TYR A 54 7.89 8.44 14.39
CA TYR A 54 7.85 9.67 13.59
C TYR A 54 7.00 10.79 14.21
N PHE A 55 5.85 10.42 14.76
CA PHE A 55 4.79 11.34 15.19
C PHE A 55 4.38 11.11 16.65
N GLY A 56 5.12 10.29 17.40
CA GLY A 56 4.81 10.01 18.81
C GLY A 56 4.80 11.24 19.70
N THR A 57 5.53 12.29 19.30
CA THR A 57 5.56 13.60 19.98
C THR A 57 4.76 14.69 19.25
N TYR A 58 4.05 14.35 18.18
CA TYR A 58 3.25 15.30 17.40
C TYR A 58 2.09 15.86 18.25
N PRO A 59 1.90 17.19 18.32
CA PRO A 59 0.90 17.80 19.19
C PRO A 59 -0.53 17.31 18.92
N GLY A 60 -1.16 16.71 19.92
CA GLY A 60 -2.56 16.26 19.85
C GLY A 60 -2.78 14.90 19.20
N ALA A 61 -1.72 14.24 18.72
CA ALA A 61 -1.81 12.86 18.25
C ALA A 61 -2.01 11.88 19.41
N ASN A 62 -2.64 10.74 19.12
CA ASN A 62 -2.58 9.53 19.95
C ASN A 62 -1.18 8.88 19.89
N GLY A 63 -0.17 9.60 20.37
CA GLY A 63 1.24 9.20 20.36
C GLY A 63 1.73 8.63 21.70
N ILE A 64 2.99 8.91 22.02
CA ILE A 64 3.70 8.36 23.18
C ILE A 64 3.04 8.83 24.49
N PRO A 65 2.54 7.91 25.34
CA PRO A 65 1.96 8.28 26.63
C PRO A 65 2.97 8.93 27.58
N GLU A 66 2.50 9.83 28.45
CA GLU A 66 3.35 10.45 29.47
C GLU A 66 3.85 9.42 30.49
N GLY A 67 5.12 9.52 30.89
CA GLY A 67 5.70 8.68 31.94
C GLY A 67 6.03 7.24 31.52
N VAL A 68 5.98 6.92 30.22
CA VAL A 68 6.41 5.62 29.70
C VAL A 68 7.86 5.34 30.08
N CYS A 69 8.10 4.16 30.66
CA CYS A 69 9.43 3.63 30.91
C CYS A 69 9.38 2.11 30.82
N LEU A 70 9.93 1.54 29.74
CA LEU A 70 9.80 0.11 29.47
C LEU A 70 10.95 -0.70 30.08
N PRO A 71 10.67 -1.85 30.71
CA PRO A 71 11.68 -2.62 31.43
C PRO A 71 12.74 -3.17 30.46
N THR A 72 14.01 -3.06 30.86
CA THR A 72 15.14 -3.68 30.13
C THR A 72 15.13 -5.21 30.22
N SER A 73 14.43 -5.76 31.21
CA SER A 73 14.18 -7.19 31.33
C SER A 73 12.87 -7.49 32.05
N LEU A 74 12.04 -8.37 31.48
CA LEU A 74 10.77 -8.80 32.09
C LEU A 74 10.96 -9.90 33.15
N GLU A 75 12.10 -10.58 33.16
CA GLU A 75 12.38 -11.69 34.09
C GLU A 75 12.99 -11.23 35.42
N LYS A 76 13.44 -9.98 35.51
CA LYS A 76 14.04 -9.41 36.73
C LYS A 76 12.97 -8.73 37.58
N GLU A 77 12.31 -9.49 38.45
CA GLU A 77 11.37 -8.93 39.42
C GLU A 77 12.04 -7.87 40.33
N GLY A 78 11.45 -6.66 40.36
CA GLY A 78 11.75 -5.62 41.35
C GLY A 78 13.02 -4.77 41.14
N ASN A 79 13.85 -5.02 40.13
CA ASN A 79 15.13 -4.31 39.91
C ASN A 79 15.54 -4.11 38.44
N ALA A 80 14.67 -4.38 37.46
CA ALA A 80 14.97 -4.04 36.07
C ALA A 80 15.05 -2.52 35.92
N SER A 81 16.17 -2.00 35.39
CA SER A 81 16.19 -0.63 34.86
C SER A 81 15.18 -0.54 33.72
N CYS A 82 14.65 0.64 33.47
CA CYS A 82 13.74 0.88 32.35
C CYS A 82 14.30 1.95 31.41
N VAL A 83 13.79 1.96 30.18
CA VAL A 83 14.15 2.91 29.13
C VAL A 83 12.93 3.77 28.86
N ALA A 84 13.06 5.06 29.11
CA ALA A 84 12.06 6.04 28.70
C ALA A 84 12.25 6.40 27.21
N PRO A 85 11.19 6.82 26.50
CA PRO A 85 11.29 7.36 25.16
C PRO A 85 12.32 8.49 25.08
N PHE A 86 13.13 8.51 24.03
CA PHE A 86 14.15 9.54 23.84
C PHE A 86 14.27 9.98 22.38
N GLU A 87 14.67 11.24 22.20
CA GLU A 87 14.96 11.79 20.89
C GLU A 87 16.24 11.19 20.31
N ILE A 88 16.14 10.63 19.11
CA ILE A 88 17.27 10.06 18.38
C ILE A 88 18.14 11.19 17.85
N THR A 89 19.28 11.44 18.49
CA THR A 89 20.27 12.43 18.04
C THR A 89 21.61 11.78 17.69
N ASN A 90 22.24 11.12 18.66
CA ASN A 90 23.56 10.48 18.51
C ASN A 90 23.52 8.97 18.79
N HIS A 91 22.34 8.36 18.76
CA HIS A 91 22.18 6.93 18.98
C HIS A 91 22.37 6.17 17.65
N PRO A 92 23.21 5.12 17.60
CA PRO A 92 23.37 4.33 16.38
C PRO A 92 22.06 3.69 15.92
N ILE A 93 21.70 3.91 14.66
CA ILE A 93 20.51 3.30 14.06
C ILE A 93 20.82 1.91 13.55
N SER A 94 19.89 0.99 13.75
CA SER A 94 19.89 -0.35 13.15
C SER A 94 18.47 -0.72 12.72
N ASP A 95 18.35 -1.66 11.79
CA ASP A 95 17.07 -2.27 11.46
C ASP A 95 16.67 -3.26 12.56
N LEU A 96 15.68 -2.85 13.35
CA LEU A 96 15.16 -3.65 14.44
C LEU A 96 14.30 -4.78 13.89
N SER A 97 14.40 -5.96 14.52
CA SER A 97 13.63 -7.13 14.12
C SER A 97 12.14 -6.83 14.14
N HIS A 98 11.50 -7.08 13.01
CA HIS A 98 10.08 -6.88 12.76
C HIS A 98 9.43 -8.22 12.34
N SER A 99 9.90 -9.32 12.96
CA SER A 99 9.36 -10.67 12.76
C SER A 99 8.19 -10.96 13.70
N ASP A 100 7.33 -11.92 13.33
CA ASP A 100 6.20 -12.34 14.19
C ASP A 100 6.60 -12.71 15.63
N PRO A 101 7.68 -13.48 15.87
CA PRO A 101 8.10 -13.78 17.25
C PRO A 101 8.56 -12.54 18.01
N THR A 102 9.23 -11.60 17.33
CA THR A 102 9.62 -10.33 17.95
C THR A 102 8.38 -9.52 18.31
N PHE A 103 7.45 -9.33 17.37
CA PHE A 103 6.19 -8.64 17.66
C PHE A 103 5.47 -9.26 18.87
N ALA A 104 5.29 -10.58 18.90
CA ALA A 104 4.61 -11.26 20.00
C ALA A 104 5.29 -11.00 21.35
N GLY A 105 6.63 -11.04 21.37
CA GLY A 105 7.44 -10.73 22.53
C GLY A 105 7.34 -9.27 22.96
N GLN A 106 7.16 -8.31 22.04
CA GLN A 106 7.02 -6.89 22.37
C GLN A 106 5.59 -6.55 22.84
N TYR A 107 4.60 -7.12 22.16
CA TYR A 107 3.17 -6.94 22.42
C TYR A 107 2.76 -7.50 23.79
N GLN A 108 3.35 -8.61 24.24
CA GLN A 108 3.13 -9.21 25.57
C GLN A 108 1.64 -9.33 25.93
N ASP A 109 0.84 -9.95 25.06
CA ASP A 109 -0.61 -10.12 25.23
C ASP A 109 -1.36 -8.79 25.48
N GLY A 110 -0.87 -7.69 24.90
CA GLY A 110 -1.44 -6.35 25.02
C GLY A 110 -0.88 -5.53 26.19
N GLN A 111 0.11 -6.04 26.93
CA GLN A 111 0.79 -5.27 27.97
C GLN A 111 1.75 -4.21 27.40
N MET A 112 2.19 -4.36 26.15
CA MET A 112 3.02 -3.37 25.43
C MET A 112 4.32 -3.00 26.17
N ASN A 113 4.89 -3.92 26.95
CA ASN A 113 6.05 -3.66 27.81
C ASN A 113 7.29 -4.49 27.42
N GLY A 114 7.21 -5.29 26.35
CA GLY A 114 8.28 -6.20 25.95
C GLY A 114 9.26 -5.65 24.91
N PHE A 115 9.09 -4.40 24.45
CA PHE A 115 9.87 -3.80 23.36
C PHE A 115 11.39 -3.92 23.57
N VAL A 116 11.88 -3.46 24.72
CA VAL A 116 13.31 -3.44 25.07
C VAL A 116 13.82 -4.85 25.39
N ASP A 117 13.13 -5.60 26.27
CA ASP A 117 13.55 -6.95 26.69
C ASP A 117 13.64 -7.93 25.50
N THR A 118 12.65 -7.92 24.60
CA THR A 118 12.59 -8.86 23.48
C THR A 118 13.75 -8.66 22.51
N LEU A 119 14.08 -7.41 22.19
CA LEU A 119 15.21 -7.09 21.31
C LEU A 119 16.54 -7.43 21.97
N ASN A 120 16.70 -7.12 23.27
CA ASN A 120 17.90 -7.49 24.02
C ASN A 120 18.13 -9.03 24.02
N LYS A 121 17.06 -9.83 24.17
CA LYS A 121 17.12 -11.29 24.16
C LYS A 121 17.58 -11.89 22.82
N ILE A 122 17.40 -11.17 21.72
CA ILE A 122 17.88 -11.57 20.39
C ILE A 122 19.17 -10.85 19.98
N ASN A 123 19.89 -10.26 20.94
CA ASN A 123 21.14 -9.53 20.75
C ASN A 123 21.04 -8.31 19.83
N GLN A 124 19.86 -7.68 19.78
CA GLN A 124 19.69 -6.35 19.21
C GLN A 124 19.66 -5.29 20.31
N ASP A 125 19.87 -4.04 19.92
CA ASP A 125 19.79 -2.92 20.85
C ASP A 125 18.33 -2.58 21.14
N GLY A 126 17.79 -3.11 22.24
CA GLY A 126 16.43 -2.83 22.67
C GLY A 126 16.19 -1.38 23.08
N VAL A 127 17.24 -0.62 23.43
CA VAL A 127 17.11 0.80 23.78
C VAL A 127 16.58 1.57 22.57
N LEU A 128 17.08 1.28 21.36
CA LEU A 128 16.68 1.97 20.13
C LEU A 128 15.16 1.87 19.85
N SER A 129 14.47 0.84 20.33
CA SER A 129 13.00 0.74 20.17
C SER A 129 12.21 1.85 20.88
N MET A 130 12.84 2.56 21.81
CA MET A 130 12.28 3.72 22.52
C MET A 130 12.69 5.05 21.87
N GLY A 131 13.46 5.01 20.79
CA GLY A 131 13.87 6.21 20.07
C GLY A 131 12.76 6.80 19.21
N TYR A 132 12.62 8.12 19.20
CA TYR A 132 11.71 8.85 18.31
C TYR A 132 12.41 10.02 17.61
N TYR A 133 11.81 10.44 16.50
CA TYR A 133 12.09 11.66 15.75
C TYR A 133 11.02 12.73 16.04
N ASN A 134 11.32 13.98 15.71
CA ASN A 134 10.43 15.13 15.85
C ASN A 134 10.52 16.03 14.60
N ASP A 135 9.85 17.19 14.65
CA ASP A 135 9.86 18.21 13.59
C ASP A 135 11.26 18.64 13.14
N THR A 136 12.28 18.59 14.01
CA THR A 136 13.65 18.96 13.64
C THR A 136 14.36 17.90 12.80
N HIS A 137 13.90 16.65 12.84
CA HIS A 137 14.50 15.52 12.12
C HIS A 137 13.79 15.22 10.80
N ILE A 138 12.45 15.26 10.82
CA ILE A 138 11.58 14.99 9.67
C ILE A 138 10.59 16.15 9.43
N PRO A 139 11.10 17.38 9.18
CA PRO A 139 10.29 18.58 9.07
C PRO A 139 9.28 18.51 7.92
N PHE A 140 9.59 17.84 6.81
CA PHE A 140 8.67 17.77 5.69
C PHE A 140 7.41 16.97 6.05
N TYR A 141 7.56 15.84 6.76
CA TYR A 141 6.41 15.05 7.19
C TYR A 141 5.57 15.72 8.26
N TRP A 142 6.20 16.42 9.21
CA TRP A 142 5.46 17.22 10.20
C TRP A 142 4.70 18.37 9.53
N ASN A 143 5.29 19.04 8.54
CA ASN A 143 4.58 20.05 7.74
C ASN A 143 3.40 19.45 6.95
N LEU A 144 3.53 18.22 6.42
CA LEU A 144 2.39 17.55 5.78
C LEU A 144 1.27 17.26 6.80
N ALA A 145 1.61 16.84 8.02
CA ALA A 145 0.63 16.62 9.08
C ALA A 145 -0.07 17.93 9.50
N ASP A 146 0.67 19.05 9.55
CA ASP A 146 0.13 20.37 9.89
C ASP A 146 -0.87 20.90 8.84
N GLU A 147 -0.61 20.64 7.56
CA GLU A 147 -1.40 21.16 6.43
C GLU A 147 -2.51 20.20 5.97
N TYR A 148 -2.37 18.90 6.25
CA TYR A 148 -3.27 17.85 5.78
C TYR A 148 -3.78 16.96 6.91
N VAL A 149 -4.06 15.69 6.62
CA VAL A 149 -4.66 14.75 7.57
C VAL A 149 -3.62 13.73 7.98
N LEU A 150 -3.33 13.68 9.28
CA LEU A 150 -2.57 12.62 9.91
C LEU A 150 -3.54 11.61 10.56
N PHE A 151 -3.45 10.34 10.18
CA PHE A 151 -4.19 9.26 10.84
C PHE A 151 -3.37 8.69 11.99
N ASP A 152 -3.80 8.95 13.23
CA ASP A 152 -3.14 8.49 14.46
C ASP A 152 -3.70 7.17 15.04
N ASN A 153 -4.58 6.53 14.27
CA ASN A 153 -5.16 5.22 14.55
C ASN A 153 -5.15 4.36 13.27
N TYR A 154 -4.00 4.34 12.59
CA TYR A 154 -3.75 3.57 11.38
C TYR A 154 -2.70 2.49 11.68
N PHE A 155 -3.07 1.22 11.47
CA PHE A 155 -2.26 0.06 11.85
C PHE A 155 -1.80 -0.70 10.61
N SER A 156 -0.63 -1.33 10.68
CA SER A 156 -0.23 -2.31 9.67
C SER A 156 -1.22 -3.47 9.63
N SER A 157 -1.47 -4.01 8.44
CA SER A 157 -2.44 -5.10 8.25
C SER A 157 -1.99 -6.42 8.89
N ALA A 158 -0.67 -6.61 9.02
CA ALA A 158 -0.08 -7.76 9.68
C ALA A 158 1.04 -7.33 10.65
N HIS A 159 1.30 -8.20 11.62
CA HIS A 159 2.32 -8.05 12.67
C HIS A 159 3.71 -8.57 12.27
N THR A 160 3.92 -8.80 10.97
CA THR A 160 5.13 -9.37 10.39
C THR A 160 5.80 -8.38 9.43
N GLY A 161 6.85 -8.81 8.75
CA GLY A 161 7.65 -7.94 7.88
C GLY A 161 6.98 -7.51 6.57
N SER A 162 7.80 -6.91 5.71
CA SER A 162 7.34 -6.14 4.55
C SER A 162 6.62 -6.98 3.50
N ILE A 163 7.02 -8.23 3.23
CA ILE A 163 6.43 -9.03 2.13
C ILE A 163 4.92 -9.23 2.35
N THR A 164 4.51 -9.63 3.56
CA THR A 164 3.10 -9.82 3.88
C THR A 164 2.33 -8.49 3.88
N ASN A 165 2.90 -7.42 4.46
CA ASN A 165 2.23 -6.11 4.49
C ASN A 165 2.13 -5.47 3.08
N ARG A 166 3.12 -5.68 2.21
CA ARG A 166 3.07 -5.28 0.79
C ARG A 166 2.03 -6.10 0.02
N MET A 167 1.81 -7.37 0.36
CA MET A 167 0.68 -8.13 -0.19
C MET A 167 -0.67 -7.54 0.23
N PHE A 168 -0.83 -7.13 1.50
CA PHE A 168 -2.04 -6.44 1.94
C PHE A 168 -2.27 -5.12 1.19
N TRP A 169 -1.19 -4.40 0.87
CA TRP A 169 -1.25 -3.14 0.12
C TRP A 169 -1.93 -3.27 -1.25
N VAL A 170 -1.73 -4.39 -1.93
CA VAL A 170 -2.27 -4.62 -3.29
C VAL A 170 -3.47 -5.55 -3.34
N SER A 171 -3.63 -6.46 -2.37
CA SER A 171 -4.65 -7.52 -2.40
C SER A 171 -5.67 -7.48 -1.26
N GLY A 172 -5.40 -6.71 -0.20
CA GLY A 172 -6.19 -6.78 1.04
C GLY A 172 -6.04 -8.11 1.79
N GLY A 173 -5.06 -8.95 1.43
CA GLY A 173 -4.75 -10.22 2.08
C GLY A 173 -3.25 -10.48 2.24
N PRO A 174 -2.85 -11.50 3.02
CA PRO A 174 -1.45 -11.73 3.40
C PRO A 174 -0.58 -12.33 2.29
N GLY A 175 -1.15 -12.76 1.17
CA GLY A 175 -0.47 -13.45 0.08
C GLY A 175 -0.02 -14.89 0.37
N GLY A 176 0.12 -15.26 1.64
CA GLY A 176 0.48 -16.60 2.09
C GLY A 176 0.56 -16.69 3.60
N GLU A 177 1.00 -17.84 4.13
CA GLU A 177 1.11 -18.09 5.57
C GLU A 177 2.38 -17.52 6.21
N THR A 178 3.37 -17.14 5.41
CA THR A 178 4.69 -16.69 5.89
C THR A 178 5.08 -15.38 5.24
N ASN A 179 5.93 -14.59 5.91
CA ASN A 179 6.54 -13.39 5.34
C ASN A 179 7.66 -13.73 4.36
N ARG A 180 7.33 -14.48 3.30
CA ARG A 180 8.24 -14.94 2.25
C ARG A 180 7.49 -15.00 0.92
N ILE A 181 8.21 -14.72 -0.16
CA ILE A 181 7.74 -15.00 -1.51
C ILE A 181 7.76 -16.53 -1.71
N PRO A 182 6.64 -17.18 -2.08
CA PRO A 182 6.64 -18.60 -2.40
C PRO A 182 7.54 -18.91 -3.60
N GLU A 183 8.08 -20.13 -3.70
CA GLU A 183 8.95 -20.55 -4.82
C GLU A 183 8.26 -20.37 -6.18
N GLY A 184 6.94 -20.62 -6.25
CA GLY A 184 6.13 -20.40 -7.45
C GLY A 184 5.53 -18.99 -7.58
N GLY A 185 5.88 -18.05 -6.69
CA GLY A 185 5.25 -16.74 -6.61
C GLY A 185 3.89 -16.78 -5.92
N PHE A 186 3.18 -15.65 -5.91
CA PHE A 186 1.87 -15.51 -5.27
C PHE A 186 0.70 -16.03 -6.11
N GLY A 187 0.96 -16.54 -7.32
CA GLY A 187 -0.08 -17.06 -8.22
C GLY A 187 -1.12 -16.01 -8.62
N ASP A 188 -2.39 -16.44 -8.71
CA ASP A 188 -3.51 -15.63 -9.19
C ASP A 188 -4.30 -14.93 -8.08
N ILE A 189 -3.64 -14.59 -6.96
CA ILE A 189 -4.30 -13.83 -5.89
C ILE A 189 -4.83 -12.51 -6.48
N PRO A 190 -6.15 -12.23 -6.33
CA PRO A 190 -6.73 -10.99 -6.83
C PRO A 190 -6.12 -9.77 -6.14
N THR A 191 -5.90 -8.74 -6.93
CA THR A 191 -5.38 -7.44 -6.49
C THR A 191 -6.35 -6.33 -6.87
N ILE A 192 -6.13 -5.14 -6.32
CA ILE A 192 -6.85 -3.93 -6.74
C ILE A 192 -6.68 -3.67 -8.25
N PHE A 193 -5.53 -4.02 -8.82
CA PHE A 193 -5.23 -3.81 -10.23
C PHE A 193 -6.10 -4.65 -11.16
N ASP A 194 -6.53 -5.85 -10.74
CA ASP A 194 -7.53 -6.64 -11.47
C ASP A 194 -8.87 -5.91 -11.52
N SER A 195 -9.29 -5.41 -10.36
CA SER A 195 -10.53 -4.63 -10.22
C SER A 195 -10.52 -3.33 -11.05
N LEU A 196 -9.34 -2.72 -11.22
CA LEU A 196 -9.15 -1.53 -12.05
C LEU A 196 -9.16 -1.90 -13.54
N GLN A 197 -8.42 -2.94 -13.91
CA GLN A 197 -8.32 -3.46 -15.27
C GLN A 197 -9.69 -3.90 -15.82
N GLU A 198 -10.47 -4.67 -15.05
CA GLU A 198 -11.82 -5.11 -15.43
C GLU A 198 -12.79 -3.95 -15.69
N ARG A 199 -12.57 -2.81 -15.02
CA ARG A 199 -13.41 -1.61 -15.12
C ARG A 199 -12.86 -0.58 -16.10
N GLY A 200 -11.71 -0.83 -16.72
CA GLY A 200 -11.05 0.12 -17.62
C GLY A 200 -10.58 1.39 -16.91
N ILE A 201 -10.32 1.35 -15.60
CA ILE A 201 -9.76 2.47 -14.83
C ILE A 201 -8.25 2.46 -15.02
N SER A 202 -7.67 3.57 -15.48
CA SER A 202 -6.24 3.65 -15.74
C SER A 202 -5.44 3.53 -14.45
N TRP A 203 -4.40 2.68 -14.50
CA TRP A 203 -3.47 2.52 -13.40
C TRP A 203 -2.06 2.28 -13.91
N LYS A 204 -1.08 2.69 -13.09
CA LYS A 204 0.33 2.29 -13.21
C LYS A 204 0.95 2.10 -11.83
N PHE A 205 2.02 1.33 -11.82
CA PHE A 205 2.93 1.20 -10.68
C PHE A 205 4.29 1.75 -11.09
N TYR A 206 4.69 2.85 -10.47
CA TYR A 206 5.95 3.55 -10.71
C TYR A 206 7.00 3.09 -9.71
N ILE A 207 8.16 2.67 -10.20
CA ILE A 207 9.26 2.19 -9.37
C ILE A 207 10.49 3.01 -9.71
N LYS A 208 11.11 3.65 -8.73
CA LYS A 208 12.35 4.39 -8.95
C LYS A 208 13.48 3.43 -9.33
N ASP A 209 14.21 3.73 -10.41
CA ASP A 209 15.31 2.92 -10.92
C ASP A 209 14.86 1.49 -11.28
N TYR A 210 13.70 1.36 -11.95
CA TYR A 210 13.09 0.08 -12.28
C TYR A 210 13.93 -0.75 -13.24
N ASP A 211 14.26 -1.98 -12.82
CA ASP A 211 14.85 -3.00 -13.69
C ASP A 211 13.85 -4.13 -13.95
N PRO A 212 13.24 -4.24 -15.15
CA PRO A 212 12.27 -5.28 -15.46
C PRO A 212 12.86 -6.71 -15.43
N SER A 213 14.19 -6.86 -15.43
CA SER A 213 14.85 -8.16 -15.32
C SER A 213 14.87 -8.69 -13.88
N LEU A 214 14.65 -7.84 -12.87
CA LEU A 214 14.63 -8.21 -11.46
C LEU A 214 13.21 -8.58 -11.00
N ASN A 215 12.92 -9.87 -10.99
CA ASN A 215 11.66 -10.45 -10.54
C ASN A 215 11.89 -11.78 -9.80
N TYR A 216 10.83 -12.36 -9.24
CA TYR A 216 10.95 -13.53 -8.35
C TYR A 216 11.51 -14.79 -9.04
N ARG A 217 11.43 -14.88 -10.37
CA ARG A 217 11.97 -16.03 -11.13
C ARG A 217 13.51 -16.06 -11.13
N ARG A 218 14.14 -14.97 -10.70
CA ARG A 218 15.59 -14.81 -10.61
C ARG A 218 16.13 -14.98 -9.19
N LEU A 219 15.30 -15.31 -8.20
CA LEU A 219 15.71 -15.38 -6.79
C LEU A 219 16.87 -16.36 -6.54
N THR A 220 16.94 -17.46 -7.29
CA THR A 220 18.02 -18.44 -7.20
C THR A 220 19.35 -17.95 -7.78
N GLU A 221 19.32 -16.88 -8.58
CA GLU A 221 20.49 -16.24 -9.19
C GLU A 221 20.99 -15.03 -8.39
N LEU A 222 20.22 -14.59 -7.38
CA LEU A 222 20.56 -13.44 -6.57
C LEU A 222 21.18 -13.89 -5.24
N ASP A 223 22.32 -13.28 -4.87
CA ASP A 223 22.97 -13.51 -3.57
C ASP A 223 22.12 -13.02 -2.37
N TYR A 224 21.11 -12.19 -2.64
CA TYR A 224 20.16 -11.66 -1.66
C TYR A 224 18.82 -11.30 -2.33
N LEU A 225 17.74 -11.24 -1.55
CA LEU A 225 16.43 -10.79 -2.05
C LEU A 225 16.47 -9.29 -2.35
N HIS A 226 16.42 -8.92 -3.63
CA HIS A 226 16.49 -7.52 -4.04
C HIS A 226 15.25 -6.73 -3.57
N PRO A 227 15.40 -5.50 -3.03
CA PRO A 227 14.29 -4.72 -2.49
C PRO A 227 13.15 -4.47 -3.48
N GLN A 228 13.45 -4.31 -4.77
CA GLN A 228 12.44 -4.23 -5.83
C GLN A 228 11.50 -5.45 -5.80
N VAL A 229 12.04 -6.66 -5.68
CA VAL A 229 11.25 -7.90 -5.68
C VAL A 229 10.54 -8.08 -4.34
N GLN A 230 11.19 -7.69 -3.24
CA GLN A 230 10.63 -7.79 -1.89
C GLN A 230 9.44 -6.86 -1.67
N TRP A 231 9.52 -5.62 -2.15
CA TRP A 231 8.58 -4.54 -1.85
C TRP A 231 7.56 -4.30 -2.97
N MET A 232 7.67 -5.03 -4.09
CA MET A 232 6.73 -4.95 -5.20
C MET A 232 6.11 -6.33 -5.47
N PRO A 233 4.93 -6.61 -4.90
CA PRO A 233 4.34 -7.94 -4.99
C PRO A 233 3.98 -8.42 -6.39
N LEU A 234 3.68 -7.50 -7.32
CA LEU A 234 3.31 -7.90 -8.69
C LEU A 234 4.48 -8.52 -9.45
N LEU A 235 5.74 -8.17 -9.09
CA LEU A 235 6.94 -8.83 -9.62
C LEU A 235 7.13 -10.26 -9.10
N SER A 236 6.22 -10.72 -8.24
CA SER A 236 6.14 -12.08 -7.73
C SER A 236 4.86 -12.81 -8.19
N MET A 237 4.25 -12.36 -9.30
CA MET A 237 3.04 -12.93 -9.89
C MET A 237 3.21 -13.09 -11.40
N ASP A 238 3.14 -14.32 -11.92
CA ASP A 238 3.41 -14.64 -13.32
C ASP A 238 2.62 -13.77 -14.32
N ARG A 239 1.33 -13.54 -14.07
CA ARG A 239 0.46 -12.73 -14.94
C ARG A 239 0.93 -11.29 -15.15
N PHE A 240 1.56 -10.66 -14.14
CA PHE A 240 2.10 -9.31 -14.28
C PHE A 240 3.48 -9.28 -14.95
N LEU A 241 4.11 -10.44 -15.12
CA LEU A 241 5.37 -10.59 -15.84
C LEU A 241 5.15 -11.01 -17.31
N ASP A 242 4.17 -11.88 -17.55
CA ASP A 242 3.97 -12.53 -18.85
C ASP A 242 2.96 -11.81 -19.75
N ASP A 243 1.95 -11.15 -19.17
CA ASP A 243 0.96 -10.39 -19.94
C ASP A 243 1.55 -9.02 -20.34
N PRO A 244 1.73 -8.73 -21.64
CA PRO A 244 2.25 -7.44 -22.09
C PRO A 244 1.38 -6.25 -21.68
N GLU A 245 0.06 -6.44 -21.57
CA GLU A 245 -0.85 -5.37 -21.16
C GLU A 245 -0.65 -5.02 -19.69
N LEU A 246 -0.52 -6.02 -18.81
CA LEU A 246 -0.31 -5.79 -17.38
C LEU A 246 1.11 -5.33 -17.07
N SER A 247 2.12 -5.97 -17.67
CA SER A 247 3.54 -5.65 -17.44
C SER A 247 3.89 -4.25 -17.93
N SER A 248 3.29 -3.75 -19.01
CA SER A 248 3.50 -2.39 -19.50
C SER A 248 2.99 -1.28 -18.56
N ARG A 249 2.27 -1.64 -17.49
CA ARG A 249 1.80 -0.70 -16.45
C ARG A 249 2.75 -0.63 -15.26
N ILE A 250 3.80 -1.45 -15.23
CA ILE A 250 4.86 -1.39 -14.23
C ILE A 250 6.05 -0.71 -14.91
N VAL A 251 6.34 0.51 -14.48
CA VAL A 251 7.23 1.43 -15.20
C VAL A 251 8.21 2.11 -14.25
N ASP A 252 9.24 2.72 -14.83
CA ASP A 252 10.16 3.55 -14.05
C ASP A 252 9.47 4.84 -13.55
N LEU A 253 9.94 5.37 -12.43
CA LEU A 253 9.45 6.64 -11.87
C LEU A 253 9.60 7.83 -12.83
N ASP A 254 10.56 7.83 -13.75
CA ASP A 254 10.68 8.89 -14.77
C ASP A 254 9.41 9.03 -15.63
N GLU A 255 8.66 7.94 -15.81
CA GLU A 255 7.39 7.96 -16.55
C GLU A 255 6.28 8.68 -15.79
N TYR A 256 6.33 8.74 -14.45
CA TYR A 256 5.38 9.50 -13.64
C TYR A 256 5.44 11.00 -13.98
N TYR A 257 6.64 11.56 -14.08
CA TYR A 257 6.83 12.97 -14.45
C TYR A 257 6.42 13.23 -15.90
N THR A 258 6.71 12.29 -16.79
CA THR A 258 6.26 12.35 -18.19
C THR A 258 4.74 12.34 -18.29
N ASP A 259 4.07 11.49 -17.50
CA ASP A 259 2.61 11.41 -17.46
C ASP A 259 1.98 12.68 -16.87
N LEU A 260 2.59 13.27 -15.83
CA LEU A 260 2.17 14.55 -15.27
C LEU A 260 2.25 15.68 -16.31
N GLU A 261 3.39 15.82 -16.99
CA GLU A 261 3.61 16.87 -17.99
C GLU A 261 2.65 16.76 -19.18
N ASN A 262 2.32 15.53 -19.58
CA ASN A 262 1.43 15.26 -20.70
C ASN A 262 -0.06 15.26 -20.33
N GLY A 263 -0.40 15.37 -19.05
CA GLY A 263 -1.78 15.26 -18.58
C GLY A 263 -2.37 13.85 -18.76
N THR A 264 -1.51 12.82 -18.69
CA THR A 264 -1.86 11.40 -18.86
C THR A 264 -1.65 10.58 -17.58
N LEU A 265 -1.51 11.23 -16.43
CA LEU A 265 -1.41 10.56 -15.14
C LEU A 265 -2.58 9.56 -14.98
N PRO A 266 -2.33 8.31 -14.55
CA PRO A 266 -3.40 7.35 -14.32
C PRO A 266 -4.32 7.76 -13.18
N ALA A 267 -5.57 7.29 -13.22
CA ALA A 267 -6.53 7.51 -12.13
C ALA A 267 -6.05 6.88 -10.81
N VAL A 268 -5.31 5.77 -10.86
CA VAL A 268 -4.69 5.14 -9.68
C VAL A 268 -3.20 4.90 -9.93
N SER A 269 -2.36 5.48 -9.08
CA SER A 269 -0.91 5.41 -9.18
C SER A 269 -0.31 4.85 -7.90
N TYR A 270 0.45 3.78 -7.99
CA TYR A 270 1.22 3.25 -6.87
C TYR A 270 2.69 3.60 -7.09
N VAL A 271 3.40 4.01 -6.05
CA VAL A 271 4.78 4.48 -6.15
C VAL A 271 5.67 3.77 -5.14
N LEU A 272 6.80 3.25 -5.63
CA LEU A 272 7.88 2.69 -4.82
C LEU A 272 9.17 3.47 -5.04
N LEU A 273 9.59 4.23 -4.03
CA LEU A 273 10.78 5.08 -4.07
C LEU A 273 12.03 4.30 -3.64
N LEU A 274 12.49 3.33 -4.45
CA LEU A 274 13.68 2.53 -4.13
C LEU A 274 14.90 3.41 -3.79
N GLY A 275 15.60 3.00 -2.70
CA GLY A 275 16.71 3.75 -2.12
C GLY A 275 16.30 4.99 -1.29
N ALA A 276 15.00 5.29 -1.22
CA ALA A 276 14.43 6.40 -0.46
C ALA A 276 13.13 5.99 0.27
N THR A 277 12.94 4.69 0.51
CA THR A 277 11.81 4.14 1.29
C THR A 277 11.96 4.34 2.80
N GLU A 278 13.10 4.88 3.23
CA GLU A 278 13.46 5.14 4.63
C GLU A 278 13.72 3.90 5.48
N HIS A 279 13.71 2.70 4.88
CA HIS A 279 14.08 1.49 5.59
C HIS A 279 15.42 1.67 6.34
N PRO A 280 15.47 1.50 7.68
CA PRO A 280 16.71 1.63 8.43
C PRO A 280 17.83 0.73 7.87
N ILE A 281 19.07 1.17 7.78
CA ILE A 281 19.68 2.38 8.36
C ILE A 281 19.70 3.58 7.39
N SER A 282 18.77 3.64 6.43
CA SER A 282 18.76 4.71 5.41
C SER A 282 18.59 6.08 6.05
N ASP A 283 19.20 7.10 5.43
CA ASP A 283 19.05 8.51 5.84
C ASP A 283 17.62 8.98 5.51
N LEU A 284 16.85 9.35 6.54
CA LEU A 284 15.47 9.82 6.41
C LEU A 284 15.34 11.02 5.49
N SER A 285 16.38 11.86 5.42
CA SER A 285 16.37 13.03 4.56
C SER A 285 16.32 12.66 3.06
N LEU A 286 16.72 11.45 2.68
CA LEU A 286 16.56 10.95 1.32
C LEU A 286 15.09 10.67 0.99
N GLY A 287 14.35 10.06 1.93
CA GLY A 287 12.93 9.78 1.75
C GLY A 287 12.08 11.05 1.81
N GLU A 288 12.37 11.97 2.72
CA GLU A 288 11.72 13.29 2.74
C GLU A 288 11.95 14.05 1.43
N ARG A 289 13.19 14.07 0.93
CA ARG A 289 13.49 14.71 -0.36
C ARG A 289 12.74 14.06 -1.50
N ALA A 290 12.76 12.73 -1.59
CA ALA A 290 12.09 12.00 -2.66
C ALA A 290 10.57 12.23 -2.65
N THR A 291 9.94 12.18 -1.46
CA THR A 291 8.51 12.44 -1.31
C THR A 291 8.16 13.90 -1.62
N ARG A 292 9.03 14.85 -1.27
CA ARG A 292 8.82 16.28 -1.53
C ARG A 292 8.92 16.66 -3.00
N THR A 293 9.78 15.99 -3.75
CA THR A 293 10.07 16.34 -5.16
C THR A 293 9.19 15.61 -6.18
N MET A 294 8.45 14.60 -5.73
CA MET A 294 7.45 13.90 -6.52
C MET A 294 6.19 14.78 -6.69
#